data_AF-A0ABD1TXR9-F1
#
_entry.id   AF-A0ABD1TXR9-F1
#
_cell.length_a   1.000
_cell.length_b   1.000
_cell.length_c   1.000
_cell.angle_alpha   90.00
_cell.angle_beta   90.00
_cell.angle_gamma   90.00
#
_symmetry.space_group_name_H-M   'P 1'
#
loop_
_entity.id
_entity.type
_entity.pdbx_description
1 polymer ?
#
loop_
_entity_poly.entity_id
_entity_poly.type
_entity_poly.pdbx_seq_one_letter_code
_entity_poly.pdbx_strand_id
1 'polypeptide(L)'
;MCPAKHKQKHHHQHRNAIVTSTSTAATNTTVEDWREEAINGGSLKHVDLQNGSNGWASPPGELFSLRGPNYFAKKSKVPAGDWLLNPAGVDWLRSNSKLDHVLSRPDNRVMAALRSSKSPGKSSKTFILAVNLQVPGRDHHSAVFYFSSKVEEPINPTSLLYQFIHESDAFRDSRFKIVNKIVKGPWLVKTAVGNYSACLLGKALKCYYHRGPNYLEIDVDIGSSAIATAILRLALGCVTAVTVDMGFLVESQSEEELPERLFGAVRICQMEMSSATFVDSAMPSSKVLPMNSGGSENEDD
;
A
#
# COMPACT_ATOMS: atom_id res chain seq x y z
N MET A 1 79.78 17.20 -14.08
CA MET A 1 80.08 16.12 -15.05
C MET A 1 79.68 14.80 -14.40
N CYS A 2 78.90 13.96 -15.11
CA CYS A 2 78.44 12.66 -14.63
C CYS A 2 79.58 11.72 -14.23
N PRO A 3 79.29 10.73 -13.37
CA PRO A 3 79.44 9.35 -13.84
C PRO A 3 78.28 8.42 -13.44
N ALA A 4 78.07 7.41 -14.29
CA ALA A 4 77.02 6.40 -14.21
C ALA A 4 77.28 5.33 -13.14
N LYS A 5 76.21 4.79 -12.53
CA LYS A 5 76.14 3.39 -12.07
C LYS A 5 74.72 2.83 -12.23
N HIS A 6 74.66 1.64 -12.82
CA HIS A 6 73.50 0.76 -12.95
C HIS A 6 72.76 0.54 -11.63
N LYS A 7 71.43 0.55 -11.66
CA LYS A 7 70.58 -0.06 -10.62
C LYS A 7 69.63 -1.07 -11.25
N GLN A 8 69.73 -2.30 -10.73
CA GLN A 8 68.85 -3.43 -11.00
C GLN A 8 67.39 -3.06 -10.73
N LYS A 9 66.49 -3.38 -11.67
CA LYS A 9 65.04 -3.34 -11.46
C LYS A 9 64.61 -4.65 -10.82
N HIS A 10 64.19 -4.58 -9.56
CA HIS A 10 63.48 -5.66 -8.88
C HIS A 10 62.08 -5.79 -9.47
N HIS A 11 61.75 -6.99 -9.94
CA HIS A 11 60.40 -7.43 -10.27
C HIS A 11 59.59 -7.54 -8.98
N HIS A 12 58.69 -6.58 -8.70
CA HIS A 12 57.62 -6.79 -7.73
C HIS A 12 56.40 -7.37 -8.45
N GLN A 13 56.10 -8.63 -8.12
CA GLN A 13 54.85 -9.30 -8.45
C GLN A 13 53.70 -8.55 -7.77
N HIS A 14 52.81 -7.95 -8.57
CA HIS A 14 51.51 -7.49 -8.09
C HIS A 14 50.63 -8.73 -7.86
N ARG A 15 50.45 -9.08 -6.59
CA ARG A 15 49.42 -10.03 -6.13
C ARG A 15 48.05 -9.38 -6.36
N ASN A 16 47.30 -9.87 -7.34
CA ASN A 16 45.88 -9.56 -7.48
C ASN A 16 45.13 -10.17 -6.30
N ALA A 17 44.77 -9.34 -5.31
CA ALA A 17 43.81 -9.71 -4.29
C ALA A 17 42.41 -9.71 -4.92
N ILE A 18 41.92 -10.90 -5.23
CA ILE A 18 40.51 -11.14 -5.53
C ILE A 18 39.75 -10.85 -4.24
N VAL A 19 39.16 -9.65 -4.15
CA VAL A 19 38.18 -9.34 -3.11
C VAL A 19 36.90 -10.03 -3.53
N THR A 20 36.70 -11.23 -3.01
CA THR A 20 35.45 -11.97 -3.10
C THR A 20 34.41 -11.14 -2.34
N SER A 21 33.62 -10.35 -3.07
CA SER A 21 32.44 -9.70 -2.54
C SER A 21 31.45 -10.79 -2.17
N THR A 22 31.43 -11.16 -0.89
CA THR A 22 30.40 -11.99 -0.29
C THR A 22 29.07 -11.28 -0.51
N SER A 23 28.33 -11.77 -1.50
CA SER A 23 26.93 -11.44 -1.72
C SER A 23 26.17 -11.74 -0.43
N THR A 24 25.78 -10.69 0.29
CA THR A 24 24.81 -10.80 1.38
C THR A 24 23.55 -11.40 0.77
N ALA A 25 23.33 -12.67 1.07
CA ALA A 25 22.19 -13.43 0.60
C ALA A 25 20.91 -12.66 0.96
N ALA A 26 20.09 -12.39 -0.05
CA ALA A 26 18.71 -12.00 0.14
C ALA A 26 18.09 -13.01 1.10
N THR A 27 17.61 -12.54 2.25
CA THR A 27 16.77 -13.34 3.13
C THR A 27 15.55 -13.75 2.32
N ASN A 28 15.50 -15.02 1.91
CA ASN A 28 14.32 -15.65 1.34
C ASN A 28 13.23 -15.64 2.43
N THR A 29 12.50 -14.53 2.52
CA THR A 29 11.22 -14.49 3.21
C THR A 29 10.32 -15.44 2.44
N THR A 30 10.08 -16.64 2.98
CA THR A 30 9.07 -17.55 2.46
C THR A 30 7.76 -16.77 2.44
N VAL A 31 7.35 -16.33 1.25
CA VAL A 31 6.08 -15.65 1.08
C VAL A 31 5.02 -16.65 1.53
N GLU A 32 4.18 -16.22 2.46
CA GLU A 32 3.15 -17.09 3.05
C GLU A 32 2.26 -17.64 1.93
N ASP A 33 2.05 -18.97 1.86
CA ASP A 33 1.33 -19.65 0.78
C ASP A 33 0.04 -18.93 0.34
N TRP A 34 -0.75 -18.43 1.31
CA TRP A 34 -2.00 -17.72 1.03
C TRP A 34 -1.80 -16.34 0.38
N ARG A 35 -0.70 -15.64 0.71
CA ARG A 35 -0.40 -14.31 0.17
C ARG A 35 0.09 -14.43 -1.26
N GLU A 36 0.86 -15.47 -1.59
CA GLU A 36 1.19 -15.77 -3.00
C GLU A 36 -0.05 -16.08 -3.81
N GLU A 37 -0.95 -16.92 -3.28
CA GLU A 37 -2.24 -17.21 -3.91
C GLU A 37 -3.07 -15.93 -4.13
N ALA A 38 -3.15 -15.06 -3.10
CA ALA A 38 -3.81 -13.77 -3.21
C ALA A 38 -3.14 -12.86 -4.25
N ILE A 39 -1.81 -12.77 -4.30
CA ILE A 39 -1.12 -11.92 -5.28
C ILE A 39 -1.40 -12.41 -6.72
N ASN A 40 -1.37 -13.73 -6.93
CA ASN A 40 -1.51 -14.33 -8.26
C ASN A 40 -2.97 -14.46 -8.72
N GLY A 41 -3.93 -14.52 -7.79
CA GLY A 41 -5.36 -14.60 -8.07
C GLY A 41 -6.05 -13.25 -8.34
N GLY A 42 -5.30 -12.15 -8.36
CA GLY A 42 -5.83 -10.80 -8.58
C GLY A 42 -6.34 -10.51 -9.97
N SER A 43 -7.40 -9.70 -10.06
CA SER A 43 -7.90 -9.19 -11.34
C SER A 43 -6.89 -8.27 -12.03
N LEU A 44 -6.13 -7.49 -11.25
CA LEU A 44 -4.96 -6.78 -11.75
C LEU A 44 -3.70 -7.61 -11.49
N LYS A 45 -2.94 -7.92 -12.55
CA LYS A 45 -1.81 -8.84 -12.49
C LYS A 45 -0.63 -8.24 -11.73
N HIS A 46 0.06 -9.04 -10.93
CA HIS A 46 1.38 -8.67 -10.40
C HIS A 46 2.42 -8.71 -11.51
N VAL A 47 3.19 -7.64 -11.68
CA VAL A 47 4.14 -7.46 -12.80
C VAL A 47 5.51 -6.99 -12.30
N ASP A 48 6.50 -7.06 -13.20
CA ASP A 48 7.83 -6.50 -12.93
C ASP A 48 7.76 -4.99 -12.64
N LEU A 49 8.53 -4.54 -11.64
CA LEU A 49 8.48 -3.15 -11.18
C LEU A 49 8.95 -2.15 -12.25
N GLN A 50 9.90 -2.52 -13.10
CA GLN A 50 10.55 -1.61 -14.04
C GLN A 50 9.92 -1.69 -15.43
N ASN A 51 9.61 -2.91 -15.88
CA ASN A 51 9.19 -3.20 -17.25
C ASN A 51 7.74 -3.70 -17.36
N GLY A 52 7.05 -3.89 -16.24
CA GLY A 52 5.67 -4.36 -16.22
C GLY A 52 4.67 -3.35 -16.79
N SER A 53 3.59 -3.86 -17.36
CA SER A 53 2.47 -3.08 -17.91
C SER A 53 1.14 -3.80 -17.66
N ASN A 54 0.03 -3.06 -17.65
CA ASN A 54 -1.31 -3.55 -17.37
C ASN A 54 -1.39 -4.41 -16.08
N GLY A 55 -0.83 -3.87 -15.01
CA GLY A 55 -0.63 -4.61 -13.76
C GLY A 55 -0.21 -3.72 -12.61
N TRP A 56 0.13 -4.35 -11.48
CA TRP A 56 0.65 -3.70 -10.30
C TRP A 56 1.96 -4.33 -9.81
N ALA A 57 2.75 -3.55 -9.08
CA ALA A 57 3.98 -4.01 -8.43
C ALA A 57 4.14 -3.37 -7.05
N SER A 58 5.11 -3.82 -6.26
CA SER A 58 5.47 -3.23 -4.96
C SER A 58 6.69 -2.32 -5.11
N PRO A 59 6.53 -0.97 -5.16
CA PRO A 59 7.64 -0.04 -5.35
C PRO A 59 8.38 0.18 -4.02
N PRO A 60 9.72 0.31 -4.00
CA PRO A 60 10.48 0.62 -2.79
C PRO A 60 9.97 1.87 -2.08
N GLY A 61 9.89 1.83 -0.75
CA GLY A 61 9.33 2.93 0.04
C GLY A 61 10.20 4.19 0.01
N GLU A 62 11.50 4.07 -0.30
CA GLU A 62 12.44 5.17 -0.49
C GLU A 62 12.06 6.11 -1.64
N LEU A 63 11.17 5.65 -2.55
CA LEU A 63 10.65 6.49 -3.61
C LEU A 63 9.69 7.58 -3.12
N PHE A 64 9.22 7.48 -1.87
CA PHE A 64 8.32 8.41 -1.21
C PHE A 64 9.06 9.24 -0.16
N SER A 65 8.79 10.55 -0.12
CA SER A 65 9.38 11.48 0.84
C SER A 65 8.33 11.93 1.86
N LEU A 66 8.51 11.53 3.12
CA LEU A 66 7.57 11.72 4.23
C LEU A 66 8.15 12.57 5.35
N ARG A 67 7.33 13.00 6.31
CA ARG A 67 7.78 13.81 7.47
C ARG A 67 8.84 13.03 8.28
N GLY A 68 10.05 13.58 8.38
CA GLY A 68 11.14 12.99 9.15
C GLY A 68 11.07 13.30 10.65
N PRO A 69 12.02 12.80 11.47
CA PRO A 69 11.95 12.86 12.95
C PRO A 69 11.89 14.25 13.59
N ASN A 70 12.18 15.33 12.85
CA ASN A 70 12.13 16.70 13.36
C ASN A 70 11.27 17.59 12.46
N TYR A 71 10.24 17.02 11.82
CA TYR A 71 9.49 17.72 10.78
C TYR A 71 8.75 18.95 11.33
N PHE A 72 8.16 18.91 12.53
CA PHE A 72 7.40 20.07 12.99
C PHE A 72 8.29 21.28 13.23
N ALA A 73 9.51 21.06 13.73
CA ALA A 73 10.55 22.09 13.88
C ALA A 73 11.24 22.49 12.57
N LYS A 74 11.68 21.53 11.74
CA LYS A 74 12.60 21.77 10.60
C LYS A 74 11.95 21.66 9.22
N LYS A 75 10.69 21.21 9.14
CA LYS A 75 9.97 20.88 7.89
C LYS A 75 10.72 19.91 6.97
N SER A 76 11.64 19.11 7.53
CA SER A 76 12.49 18.19 6.79
C SER A 76 11.78 16.88 6.51
N LYS A 77 11.73 16.48 5.24
CA LYS A 77 11.24 15.17 4.82
C LYS A 77 12.40 14.20 4.54
N VAL A 78 12.16 12.92 4.72
CA VAL A 78 13.13 11.83 4.49
C VAL A 78 12.49 10.73 3.64
N PRO A 79 13.27 9.89 2.95
CA PRO A 79 12.75 8.68 2.32
C PRO A 79 11.99 7.82 3.36
N ALA A 80 10.85 7.26 2.99
CA ALA A 80 9.95 6.57 3.92
C ALA A 80 10.51 5.25 4.49
N GLY A 81 11.39 4.59 3.74
CA GLY A 81 11.84 3.22 4.03
C GLY A 81 10.72 2.19 3.92
N ASP A 82 10.90 1.03 4.56
CA ASP A 82 9.95 -0.08 4.49
C ASP A 82 8.55 0.28 5.01
N TRP A 83 7.53 -0.22 4.31
CA TRP A 83 6.14 -0.14 4.73
C TRP A 83 5.85 -1.04 5.94
N LEU A 84 4.82 -0.67 6.72
CA LEU A 84 4.41 -1.41 7.93
C LEU A 84 3.67 -2.73 7.60
N LEU A 85 2.95 -2.80 6.48
CA LEU A 85 2.17 -3.96 6.05
C LEU A 85 2.57 -4.37 4.63
N ASN A 86 2.57 -5.67 4.34
CA ASN A 86 2.95 -6.19 3.03
C ASN A 86 1.79 -6.11 2.04
N PRO A 87 2.02 -5.62 0.80
CA PRO A 87 1.07 -5.77 -0.29
C PRO A 87 0.66 -7.24 -0.46
N ALA A 88 -0.65 -7.48 -0.52
CA ALA A 88 -1.27 -8.81 -0.63
C ALA A 88 -2.09 -8.99 -1.91
N GLY A 89 -2.26 -7.92 -2.70
CA GLY A 89 -2.99 -7.96 -3.95
C GLY A 89 -3.53 -6.60 -4.35
N VAL A 90 -3.86 -6.46 -5.63
CA VAL A 90 -4.68 -5.36 -6.13
C VAL A 90 -5.78 -5.94 -7.00
N ASP A 91 -6.98 -5.42 -6.84
CA ASP A 91 -8.10 -5.70 -7.73
C ASP A 91 -8.55 -4.46 -8.49
N TRP A 92 -8.86 -4.66 -9.77
CA TRP A 92 -9.56 -3.71 -10.61
C TRP A 92 -10.91 -4.31 -10.97
N LEU A 93 -11.95 -3.86 -10.28
CA LEU A 93 -13.29 -4.43 -10.37
C LEU A 93 -14.23 -3.45 -11.06
N ARG A 94 -15.23 -3.99 -11.75
CA ARG A 94 -16.39 -3.24 -12.23
C ARG A 94 -17.70 -3.88 -11.78
N SER A 95 -18.72 -3.07 -11.54
CA SER A 95 -20.03 -3.50 -11.08
C SER A 95 -21.12 -2.54 -11.54
N ASN A 96 -22.38 -3.00 -11.49
CA ASN A 96 -23.54 -2.21 -11.88
C ASN A 96 -23.91 -1.13 -10.86
N SER A 97 -23.43 -1.25 -9.62
CA SER A 97 -23.60 -0.28 -8.54
C SER A 97 -22.32 -0.14 -7.75
N LYS A 98 -22.25 0.84 -6.86
CA LYS A 98 -21.17 0.99 -5.88
C LYS A 98 -20.92 -0.34 -5.15
N LEU A 99 -19.65 -0.70 -5.02
CA LEU A 99 -19.21 -1.93 -4.36
C LEU A 99 -18.59 -1.56 -3.00
N ASP A 100 -19.40 -1.70 -1.96
CA ASP A 100 -19.01 -1.41 -0.58
C ASP A 100 -18.56 -2.69 0.15
N HIS A 101 -17.69 -2.53 1.15
CA HIS A 101 -17.28 -3.58 2.08
C HIS A 101 -16.84 -4.89 1.40
N VAL A 102 -15.96 -4.79 0.40
CA VAL A 102 -15.45 -5.86 -0.45
C VAL A 102 -14.87 -7.02 0.34
N LEU A 103 -14.24 -6.79 1.49
CA LEU A 103 -13.68 -7.85 2.35
C LEU A 103 -14.74 -8.73 3.03
N SER A 104 -15.98 -8.23 3.21
CA SER A 104 -17.08 -9.02 3.79
C SER A 104 -17.75 -9.98 2.81
N ARG A 105 -17.44 -9.84 1.52
CA ARG A 105 -18.10 -10.62 0.48
C ARG A 105 -17.64 -12.08 0.55
N PRO A 106 -18.57 -13.03 0.34
CA PRO A 106 -18.24 -14.46 0.34
C PRO A 106 -17.25 -14.83 -0.77
N ASP A 107 -17.30 -14.12 -1.90
CA ASP A 107 -16.42 -14.29 -3.06
C ASP A 107 -15.12 -13.48 -2.98
N ASN A 108 -14.83 -12.81 -1.85
CA ASN A 108 -13.58 -12.11 -1.68
C ASN A 108 -12.40 -13.09 -1.69
N ARG A 109 -11.61 -13.06 -2.75
CA ARG A 109 -10.48 -13.98 -2.98
C ARG A 109 -9.36 -13.86 -1.95
N VAL A 110 -9.07 -12.66 -1.44
CA VAL A 110 -7.99 -12.44 -0.47
C VAL A 110 -8.36 -13.10 0.85
N MET A 111 -9.59 -12.88 1.29
CA MET A 111 -10.12 -13.51 2.50
C MET A 111 -10.32 -15.02 2.29
N ALA A 112 -10.68 -15.47 1.08
CA ALA A 112 -10.78 -16.91 0.76
C ALA A 112 -9.41 -17.62 0.81
N ALA A 113 -8.37 -17.03 0.23
CA ALA A 113 -7.00 -17.55 0.30
C ALA A 113 -6.52 -17.59 1.76
N LEU A 114 -6.75 -16.52 2.52
CA LEU A 114 -6.39 -16.46 3.94
C LEU A 114 -7.07 -17.56 4.77
N ARG A 115 -8.38 -17.80 4.54
CA ARG A 115 -9.14 -18.88 5.20
C ARG A 115 -8.68 -20.28 4.79
N SER A 116 -8.24 -20.44 3.54
CA SER A 116 -7.82 -21.73 2.97
C SER A 116 -6.35 -22.05 3.24
N SER A 117 -5.64 -21.17 3.97
CA SER A 117 -4.23 -21.32 4.28
C SER A 117 -3.92 -22.65 4.97
N LYS A 118 -2.86 -23.33 4.51
CA LYS A 118 -2.34 -24.58 5.10
C LYS A 118 -1.81 -24.41 6.52
N SER A 119 -1.71 -23.18 7.03
CA SER A 119 -1.32 -22.86 8.40
C SER A 119 -2.42 -22.06 9.12
N PRO A 120 -3.56 -22.69 9.52
CA PRO A 120 -4.74 -21.99 10.03
C PRO A 120 -4.48 -21.14 11.29
N GLY A 121 -3.60 -21.61 12.18
CA GLY A 121 -3.23 -20.88 13.40
C GLY A 121 -2.33 -19.67 13.15
N LYS A 122 -1.68 -19.60 11.98
CA LYS A 122 -0.88 -18.46 11.53
C LYS A 122 -1.75 -17.44 10.79
N SER A 123 -2.63 -17.90 9.89
CA SER A 123 -3.56 -17.02 9.15
C SER A 123 -4.61 -16.35 10.03
N SER A 124 -4.99 -16.96 11.15
CA SER A 124 -5.91 -16.35 12.13
C SER A 124 -5.34 -15.12 12.85
N LYS A 125 -4.00 -14.95 12.83
CA LYS A 125 -3.30 -13.79 13.42
C LYS A 125 -2.99 -12.70 12.39
N THR A 126 -3.22 -12.96 11.11
CA THR A 126 -3.01 -11.99 10.04
C THR A 126 -4.11 -10.94 10.06
N PHE A 127 -3.69 -9.68 10.10
CA PHE A 127 -4.57 -8.54 9.92
C PHE A 127 -4.53 -8.06 8.47
N ILE A 128 -5.69 -7.85 7.84
CA ILE A 128 -5.81 -7.28 6.49
C ILE A 128 -6.26 -5.82 6.58
N LEU A 129 -5.56 -4.93 5.87
CA LEU A 129 -6.03 -3.58 5.63
C LEU A 129 -6.30 -3.41 4.14
N ALA A 130 -7.53 -3.07 3.78
CA ALA A 130 -7.92 -2.79 2.41
C ALA A 130 -8.23 -1.31 2.21
N VAL A 131 -7.81 -0.75 1.08
CA VAL A 131 -8.25 0.56 0.59
C VAL A 131 -8.99 0.34 -0.72
N ASN A 132 -10.26 0.71 -0.79
CA ASN A 132 -11.10 0.59 -1.97
C ASN A 132 -11.38 1.99 -2.53
N LEU A 133 -10.69 2.37 -3.60
CA LEU A 133 -10.97 3.62 -4.30
C LEU A 133 -12.16 3.41 -5.23
N GLN A 134 -13.31 3.98 -4.85
CA GLN A 134 -14.58 3.80 -5.53
C GLN A 134 -14.78 4.92 -6.54
N VAL A 135 -14.89 4.53 -7.81
CA VAL A 135 -14.99 5.45 -8.95
C VAL A 135 -16.40 5.38 -9.51
N PRO A 136 -17.23 6.42 -9.32
CA PRO A 136 -18.54 6.47 -9.95
C PRO A 136 -18.40 6.68 -11.46
N GLY A 137 -19.26 6.01 -12.21
CA GLY A 137 -19.31 6.07 -13.66
C GLY A 137 -20.61 5.48 -14.18
N ARG A 138 -20.71 5.30 -15.50
CA ARG A 138 -21.80 4.51 -16.10
C ARG A 138 -21.79 3.09 -15.52
N ASP A 139 -20.60 2.50 -15.49
CA ASP A 139 -20.27 1.34 -14.67
C ASP A 139 -19.45 1.84 -13.48
N HIS A 140 -19.75 1.34 -12.29
CA HIS A 140 -18.94 1.62 -11.10
C HIS A 140 -17.66 0.80 -11.15
N HIS A 141 -16.54 1.42 -10.77
CA HIS A 141 -15.27 0.72 -10.67
C HIS A 141 -14.70 0.82 -9.26
N SER A 142 -13.95 -0.20 -8.86
CA SER A 142 -13.25 -0.27 -7.58
C SER A 142 -11.81 -0.68 -7.82
N ALA A 143 -10.86 0.20 -7.45
CA ALA A 143 -9.46 -0.17 -7.30
C ALA A 143 -9.22 -0.54 -5.84
N VAL A 144 -9.11 -1.84 -5.55
CA VAL A 144 -8.98 -2.35 -4.18
C VAL A 144 -7.53 -2.77 -3.93
N PHE A 145 -6.90 -2.16 -2.93
CA PHE A 145 -5.52 -2.40 -2.54
C PHE A 145 -5.52 -3.17 -1.22
N TYR A 146 -4.95 -4.37 -1.21
CA TYR A 146 -4.90 -5.22 -0.04
C TYR A 146 -3.50 -5.21 0.57
N PHE A 147 -3.42 -5.00 1.88
CA PHE A 147 -2.20 -5.07 2.67
C PHE A 147 -2.40 -6.04 3.83
N SER A 148 -1.34 -6.69 4.26
CA SER A 148 -1.38 -7.70 5.33
C SER A 148 -0.27 -7.48 6.35
N SER A 149 -0.57 -7.68 7.62
CA SER A 149 0.49 -7.82 8.63
C SER A 149 1.32 -9.06 8.31
N LYS A 150 2.60 -9.05 8.70
CA LYS A 150 3.37 -10.28 8.70
C LYS A 150 2.80 -11.21 9.77
N VAL A 151 2.72 -12.51 9.49
CA VAL A 151 2.19 -13.50 10.44
C VAL A 151 2.91 -13.48 11.81
N GLU A 152 4.21 -13.21 11.81
CA GLU A 152 5.07 -13.28 13.00
C GLU A 152 5.32 -11.91 13.63
N GLU A 153 4.89 -10.83 12.99
CA GLU A 153 5.01 -9.45 13.50
C GLU A 153 3.61 -8.84 13.61
N PRO A 154 2.90 -9.05 14.73
CA PRO A 154 1.61 -8.41 14.95
C PRO A 154 1.78 -6.88 14.97
N ILE A 155 0.70 -6.17 14.66
CA ILE A 155 0.70 -4.71 14.66
C ILE A 155 0.96 -4.22 16.08
N ASN A 156 2.03 -3.44 16.26
CA ASN A 156 2.45 -2.94 17.58
C ASN A 156 1.32 -2.10 18.23
N PRO A 157 0.81 -2.48 19.42
CA PRO A 157 -0.27 -1.78 20.11
C PRO A 157 -0.01 -0.29 20.42
N THR A 158 1.25 0.12 20.52
CA THR A 158 1.61 1.52 20.77
C THR A 158 1.80 2.33 19.49
N SER A 159 1.69 1.71 18.32
CA SER A 159 1.94 2.37 17.03
C SER A 159 0.75 3.23 16.58
N LEU A 160 1.05 4.27 15.81
CA LEU A 160 0.02 5.10 15.17
C LEU A 160 -0.90 4.31 14.23
N LEU A 161 -0.37 3.27 13.57
CA LEU A 161 -1.19 2.37 12.75
C LEU A 161 -2.19 1.56 13.60
N TYR A 162 -1.77 1.07 14.76
CA TYR A 162 -2.69 0.39 15.67
C TYR A 162 -3.80 1.32 16.15
N GLN A 163 -3.45 2.55 16.56
CA GLN A 163 -4.43 3.57 16.93
C GLN A 163 -5.40 3.82 15.76
N PHE A 164 -4.89 4.05 14.55
CA PHE A 164 -5.72 4.24 13.36
C PHE A 164 -6.70 3.07 13.11
N ILE A 165 -6.29 1.84 13.37
CA ILE A 165 -7.16 0.66 13.22
C ILE A 165 -8.27 0.64 14.29
N HIS A 166 -8.00 1.09 15.52
CA HIS A 166 -8.88 0.88 16.67
C HIS A 166 -9.69 2.11 17.09
N GLU A 167 -9.26 3.31 16.70
CA GLU A 167 -9.85 4.59 17.11
C GLU A 167 -11.14 4.93 16.33
N SER A 168 -11.68 6.12 16.59
CA SER A 168 -12.87 6.64 15.91
C SER A 168 -12.67 6.95 14.43
N ASP A 169 -13.77 7.03 13.67
CA ASP A 169 -13.74 7.49 12.27
C ASP A 169 -13.23 8.92 12.16
N ALA A 170 -13.53 9.79 13.14
CA ALA A 170 -12.97 11.15 13.18
C ALA A 170 -11.43 11.14 13.28
N PHE A 171 -10.86 10.22 14.06
CA PHE A 171 -9.41 10.02 14.11
C PHE A 171 -8.87 9.58 12.74
N ARG A 172 -9.53 8.60 12.11
CA ARG A 172 -9.13 8.10 10.78
C ARG A 172 -9.22 9.18 9.71
N ASP A 173 -10.33 9.91 9.64
CA ASP A 173 -10.56 10.99 8.68
C ASP A 173 -9.52 12.09 8.81
N SER A 174 -9.12 12.41 10.04
CA SER A 174 -8.13 13.45 10.28
C SER A 174 -6.71 13.08 9.81
N ARG A 175 -6.41 11.79 9.61
CA ARG A 175 -5.04 11.28 9.41
C ARG A 175 -4.85 10.40 8.17
N PHE A 176 -5.90 9.82 7.59
CA PHE A 176 -5.75 8.96 6.43
C PHE A 176 -5.24 9.74 5.22
N LYS A 177 -4.06 9.36 4.73
CA LYS A 177 -3.31 10.11 3.72
C LYS A 177 -2.82 9.20 2.60
N ILE A 178 -2.78 9.77 1.40
CA ILE A 178 -2.12 9.19 0.23
C ILE A 178 -0.99 10.10 -0.21
N VAL A 179 0.09 9.49 -0.70
CA VAL A 179 1.16 10.14 -1.45
C VAL A 179 1.29 9.49 -2.82
N ASN A 180 1.27 10.29 -3.87
CA ASN A 180 1.30 9.84 -5.26
C ASN A 180 2.54 10.38 -5.97
N LYS A 181 3.16 9.53 -6.79
CA LYS A 181 4.26 9.92 -7.67
C LYS A 181 4.03 9.35 -9.07
N ILE A 182 3.89 10.23 -10.05
CA ILE A 182 3.80 9.82 -11.45
C ILE A 182 5.20 9.46 -11.95
N VAL A 183 5.43 8.17 -12.17
CA VAL A 183 6.68 7.61 -12.70
C VAL A 183 6.74 7.82 -14.21
N LYS A 184 5.66 7.45 -14.90
CA LYS A 184 5.49 7.59 -16.36
C LYS A 184 4.13 8.22 -16.63
N GLY A 185 4.04 9.10 -17.62
CA GLY A 185 2.77 9.72 -18.00
C GLY A 185 2.95 11.02 -18.76
N PRO A 186 1.91 11.48 -19.48
CA PRO A 186 1.90 12.79 -20.12
C PRO A 186 2.17 13.90 -19.11
N TRP A 187 2.83 14.98 -19.56
CA TRP A 187 3.16 16.12 -18.69
C TRP A 187 1.93 16.70 -17.99
N LEU A 188 0.78 16.76 -18.67
CA LEU A 188 -0.47 17.24 -18.08
C LEU A 188 -0.91 16.40 -16.87
N VAL A 189 -0.81 15.08 -16.96
CA VAL A 189 -1.15 14.16 -15.85
C VAL A 189 -0.13 14.32 -14.72
N LYS A 190 1.17 14.44 -15.04
CA LYS A 190 2.22 14.69 -14.04
C LYS A 190 1.97 15.97 -13.25
N THR A 191 1.58 17.05 -13.93
CA THR A 191 1.28 18.33 -13.28
C THR A 191 0.01 18.24 -12.43
N ALA A 192 -1.07 17.69 -12.97
CA ALA A 192 -2.34 17.58 -12.25
C ALA A 192 -2.21 16.70 -11.00
N VAL A 193 -1.66 15.49 -11.12
CA VAL A 193 -1.46 14.60 -9.96
C VAL A 193 -0.33 15.14 -9.06
N GLY A 194 0.69 15.79 -9.60
CA GLY A 194 1.79 16.37 -8.84
C GLY A 194 1.36 17.48 -7.88
N ASN A 195 0.42 18.33 -8.31
CA ASN A 195 -0.20 19.36 -7.44
C ASN A 195 -0.95 18.75 -6.25
N TYR A 196 -1.35 17.49 -6.35
CA TYR A 196 -2.00 16.71 -5.30
C TYR A 196 -1.19 15.45 -4.94
N SER A 197 0.14 15.57 -5.01
CA SER A 197 1.09 14.47 -4.74
C SER A 197 1.04 14.00 -3.28
N ALA A 198 0.46 14.77 -2.37
CA ALA A 198 0.09 14.33 -1.04
C ALA A 198 -1.29 14.87 -0.69
N CYS A 199 -2.19 14.02 -0.21
CA CYS A 199 -3.56 14.39 0.12
C CYS A 199 -4.04 13.64 1.37
N LEU A 200 -4.61 14.36 2.34
CA LEU A 200 -5.38 13.77 3.43
C LEU A 200 -6.73 13.31 2.89
N LEU A 201 -6.79 12.07 2.39
CA LEU A 201 -8.00 11.48 1.81
C LEU A 201 -9.18 11.55 2.77
N GLY A 202 -8.96 11.26 4.06
CA GLY A 202 -10.00 11.29 5.08
C GLY A 202 -10.65 12.66 5.28
N LYS A 203 -9.99 13.76 4.89
CA LYS A 203 -10.57 15.11 4.90
C LYS A 203 -11.10 15.54 3.54
N ALA A 204 -10.44 15.10 2.47
CA ALA A 204 -10.74 15.54 1.11
C ALA A 204 -11.93 14.79 0.47
N LEU A 205 -12.22 13.58 0.95
CA LEU A 205 -13.22 12.67 0.41
C LEU A 205 -14.05 12.05 1.53
N LYS A 206 -15.24 11.56 1.19
CA LYS A 206 -16.02 10.72 2.09
C LYS A 206 -15.37 9.33 2.15
N CYS A 207 -14.95 8.95 3.36
CA CYS A 207 -14.44 7.62 3.65
C CYS A 207 -15.45 6.85 4.50
N TYR A 208 -15.62 5.56 4.21
CA TYR A 208 -16.44 4.65 5.01
C TYR A 208 -15.55 3.53 5.52
N TYR A 209 -15.61 3.28 6.83
CA TYR A 209 -14.72 2.34 7.50
C TYR A 209 -15.48 1.08 7.90
N HIS A 210 -15.03 -0.06 7.38
CA HIS A 210 -15.64 -1.34 7.67
C HIS A 210 -14.67 -2.22 8.44
N ARG A 211 -15.04 -2.60 9.66
CA ARG A 211 -14.19 -3.39 10.55
C ARG A 211 -14.74 -4.81 10.70
N GLY A 212 -13.87 -5.78 10.50
CA GLY A 212 -14.12 -7.19 10.85
C GLY A 212 -13.19 -7.67 11.96
N PRO A 213 -13.25 -8.97 12.31
CA PRO A 213 -12.44 -9.55 13.39
C PRO A 213 -10.93 -9.37 13.18
N ASN A 214 -10.47 -9.47 11.92
CA ASN A 214 -9.05 -9.41 11.55
C ASN A 214 -8.81 -8.50 10.35
N TYR A 215 -9.68 -7.52 10.11
CA TYR A 215 -9.46 -6.57 9.03
C TYR A 215 -10.08 -5.20 9.27
N LEU A 216 -9.55 -4.22 8.53
CA LEU A 216 -10.15 -2.91 8.31
C LEU A 216 -10.19 -2.66 6.79
N GLU A 217 -11.35 -2.24 6.28
CA GLU A 217 -11.51 -1.74 4.92
C GLU A 217 -11.88 -0.26 4.95
N ILE A 218 -11.28 0.51 4.04
CA ILE A 218 -11.53 1.93 3.83
C ILE A 218 -12.09 2.11 2.43
N ASP A 219 -13.39 2.34 2.35
CA ASP A 219 -14.09 2.69 1.11
C ASP A 219 -13.95 4.20 0.90
N VAL A 220 -13.27 4.60 -0.18
CA VAL A 220 -13.01 6.00 -0.50
C VAL A 220 -13.85 6.41 -1.71
N ASP A 221 -14.87 7.22 -1.48
CA ASP A 221 -15.75 7.71 -2.53
C ASP A 221 -15.09 8.86 -3.30
N ILE A 222 -14.49 8.58 -4.45
CA ILE A 222 -13.89 9.62 -5.31
C ILE A 222 -14.96 10.60 -5.82
N GLY A 223 -16.20 10.14 -5.95
CA GLY A 223 -17.35 10.94 -6.38
C GLY A 223 -17.73 12.06 -5.44
N SER A 224 -17.30 12.00 -4.17
CA SER A 224 -17.63 13.02 -3.18
C SER A 224 -16.89 14.35 -3.38
N SER A 225 -15.92 14.41 -4.31
CA SER A 225 -15.19 15.64 -4.64
C SER A 225 -15.08 15.85 -6.14
N ALA A 226 -15.55 17.01 -6.61
CA ALA A 226 -15.45 17.41 -8.01
C ALA A 226 -13.98 17.50 -8.47
N ILE A 227 -13.08 17.96 -7.59
CA ILE A 227 -11.64 18.07 -7.89
C ILE A 227 -11.03 16.67 -8.05
N ALA A 228 -11.29 15.76 -7.10
CA ALA A 228 -10.77 14.40 -7.18
C ALA A 228 -11.32 13.66 -8.40
N THR A 229 -12.61 13.81 -8.69
CA THR A 229 -13.25 13.27 -9.90
C THR A 229 -12.60 13.80 -11.17
N ALA A 230 -12.30 15.11 -11.24
CA ALA A 230 -11.65 15.70 -12.41
C ALA A 230 -10.22 15.19 -12.62
N ILE A 231 -9.41 15.12 -11.55
CA ILE A 231 -8.04 14.60 -11.60
C ILE A 231 -8.04 13.12 -11.99
N LEU A 232 -8.92 12.31 -11.40
CA LEU A 232 -9.02 10.90 -11.74
C LEU A 232 -9.46 10.71 -13.19
N ARG A 233 -10.48 11.43 -13.68
CA ARG A 233 -10.90 11.35 -15.08
C ARG A 233 -9.78 11.70 -16.05
N LEU A 234 -8.97 12.72 -15.72
CA LEU A 234 -7.78 13.06 -16.51
C LEU A 234 -6.76 11.92 -16.52
N ALA A 235 -6.47 11.32 -15.34
CA ALA A 235 -5.55 10.19 -15.24
C ALA A 235 -6.09 8.96 -15.98
N LEU A 236 -7.38 8.66 -15.86
CA LEU A 236 -8.06 7.56 -16.53
C LEU A 236 -8.09 7.74 -18.05
N GLY A 237 -8.27 8.97 -18.54
CA GLY A 237 -8.22 9.29 -19.97
C GLY A 237 -6.84 9.05 -20.62
N CYS A 238 -5.80 8.86 -19.81
CA CYS A 238 -4.44 8.56 -20.26
C CYS A 238 -3.87 7.31 -19.57
N VAL A 239 -4.71 6.46 -18.96
CA VAL A 239 -4.25 5.43 -18.01
C VAL A 239 -3.27 4.43 -18.62
N THR A 240 -3.43 4.11 -19.90
CA THR A 240 -2.54 3.21 -20.66
C THR A 240 -1.15 3.80 -20.92
N ALA A 241 -0.94 5.09 -20.60
CA ALA A 241 0.36 5.76 -20.64
C ALA A 241 0.90 6.11 -19.25
N VAL A 242 0.15 5.85 -18.18
CA VAL A 242 0.47 6.30 -16.82
C VAL A 242 1.04 5.15 -15.99
N THR A 243 2.15 5.41 -15.30
CA THR A 243 2.61 4.62 -14.16
C THR A 243 2.60 5.53 -12.93
N VAL A 244 1.94 5.09 -11.87
CA VAL A 244 1.82 5.85 -10.62
C VAL A 244 2.22 4.97 -9.44
N ASP A 245 3.10 5.51 -8.60
CA ASP A 245 3.36 4.98 -7.26
C ASP A 245 2.36 5.62 -6.30
N MET A 246 1.62 4.80 -5.57
CA MET A 246 0.65 5.19 -4.55
C MET A 246 1.11 4.64 -3.19
N GLY A 247 1.39 5.54 -2.26
CA GLY A 247 1.73 5.20 -0.88
C GLY A 247 0.62 5.64 0.05
N PHE A 248 0.20 4.77 0.95
CA PHE A 248 -0.82 5.06 1.95
C PHE A 248 -0.21 5.10 3.34
N LEU A 249 -0.62 6.08 4.14
CA LEU A 249 -0.09 6.31 5.47
C LEU A 249 -1.12 6.94 6.41
N VAL A 250 -0.80 6.85 7.69
CA VAL A 250 -1.45 7.63 8.75
C VAL A 250 -0.57 8.86 8.98
N GLU A 251 -1.10 10.06 8.77
CA GLU A 251 -0.36 11.30 8.95
C GLU A 251 -0.04 11.54 10.43
N SER A 252 1.25 11.69 10.75
CA SER A 252 1.72 12.12 12.06
C SER A 252 1.34 13.59 12.30
N GLN A 253 0.75 13.91 13.45
CA GLN A 253 0.30 15.24 13.88
C GLN A 253 1.05 15.76 15.12
N SER A 254 1.88 14.94 15.78
CA SER A 254 2.77 15.35 16.88
C SER A 254 4.18 14.78 16.73
N GLU A 255 5.15 15.29 17.51
CA GLU A 255 6.56 14.87 17.41
C GLU A 255 6.76 13.39 17.81
N GLU A 256 5.95 12.88 18.74
CA GLU A 256 6.01 11.48 19.20
C GLU A 256 5.53 10.48 18.13
N GLU A 257 4.75 10.97 17.16
CA GLU A 257 4.23 10.19 16.04
C GLU A 257 5.22 10.13 14.85
N LEU A 258 6.38 10.80 14.93
CA LEU A 258 7.38 10.85 13.86
C LEU A 258 8.50 9.80 14.04
N PRO A 259 9.16 9.38 12.95
CA PRO A 259 8.90 9.75 11.55
C PRO A 259 7.63 9.11 10.97
N GLU A 260 7.03 9.77 9.98
CA GLU A 260 5.93 9.19 9.20
C GLU A 260 6.42 7.93 8.46
N ARG A 261 5.59 6.88 8.44
CA ARG A 261 5.83 5.63 7.69
C ARG A 261 4.64 5.28 6.82
N LEU A 262 4.91 4.70 5.65
CA LEU A 262 3.85 4.09 4.84
C LEU A 262 3.33 2.86 5.57
N PHE A 263 2.01 2.67 5.62
CA PHE A 263 1.50 1.36 5.97
C PHE A 263 1.51 0.42 4.77
N GLY A 264 1.44 0.94 3.54
CA GLY A 264 1.48 0.15 2.32
C GLY A 264 1.75 1.01 1.09
N ALA A 265 2.33 0.41 0.06
CA ALA A 265 2.57 1.07 -1.21
C ALA A 265 2.37 0.11 -2.39
N VAL A 266 1.90 0.66 -3.51
CA VAL A 266 1.70 -0.05 -4.76
C VAL A 266 2.09 0.83 -5.93
N ARG A 267 2.55 0.21 -7.01
CA ARG A 267 2.72 0.82 -8.31
C ARG A 267 1.62 0.30 -9.22
N ILE A 268 0.93 1.17 -9.92
CA ILE A 268 0.00 0.80 -11.00
C ILE A 268 0.65 1.15 -12.33
N CYS A 269 0.79 0.17 -13.21
CA CYS A 269 1.47 0.28 -14.50
C CYS A 269 0.46 0.18 -15.65
N GLN A 270 0.27 1.26 -16.41
CA GLN A 270 -0.48 1.28 -17.68
C GLN A 270 -1.77 0.44 -17.67
N MET A 271 -2.57 0.56 -16.60
CA MET A 271 -3.76 -0.26 -16.42
C MET A 271 -4.76 0.00 -17.56
N GLU A 272 -5.33 -1.06 -18.12
CA GLU A 272 -6.38 -0.93 -19.14
C GLU A 272 -7.76 -0.92 -18.47
N MET A 273 -8.61 0.05 -18.83
CA MET A 273 -9.97 0.13 -18.26
C MET A 273 -10.79 -1.16 -18.50
N SER A 274 -10.63 -1.78 -19.67
CA SER A 274 -11.32 -3.02 -20.06
C SER A 274 -10.85 -4.26 -19.30
N SER A 275 -9.75 -4.20 -18.57
CA SER A 275 -9.27 -5.32 -17.74
C SER A 275 -10.09 -5.52 -16.46
N ALA A 276 -11.03 -4.62 -16.16
CA ALA A 276 -11.85 -4.70 -14.96
C ALA A 276 -12.68 -5.99 -14.91
N THR A 277 -12.48 -6.77 -13.86
CA THR A 277 -13.27 -7.97 -13.62
C THR A 277 -14.66 -7.57 -13.16
N PHE A 278 -15.69 -8.09 -13.84
CA PHE A 278 -17.07 -7.85 -13.41
C PHE A 278 -17.38 -8.61 -12.14
N VAL A 279 -17.98 -7.92 -11.17
CA VAL A 279 -18.43 -8.48 -9.90
C VAL A 279 -19.89 -8.10 -9.70
N ASP A 280 -20.71 -9.09 -9.35
CA ASP A 280 -22.11 -8.84 -9.02
C ASP A 280 -22.23 -8.12 -7.67
N SER A 281 -22.74 -6.89 -7.70
CA SER A 281 -22.94 -6.07 -6.51
C SER A 281 -24.14 -6.50 -5.67
N ALA A 282 -25.04 -7.36 -6.19
CA ALA A 282 -26.21 -7.86 -5.47
C ALA A 282 -25.91 -9.05 -4.53
N MET A 283 -24.68 -9.57 -4.53
CA MET A 283 -24.29 -10.66 -3.63
C MET A 283 -24.37 -10.21 -2.16
N PRO A 284 -25.10 -10.94 -1.29
CA PRO A 284 -25.26 -10.56 0.10
C PRO A 284 -23.92 -10.62 0.82
N SER A 285 -23.57 -9.53 1.52
CA SER A 285 -22.45 -9.51 2.45
C SER A 285 -22.75 -10.45 3.63
N SER A 286 -21.73 -11.15 4.13
CA SER A 286 -21.89 -11.90 5.37
C SER A 286 -22.12 -10.90 6.50
N LYS A 287 -23.25 -11.01 7.23
CA LYS A 287 -23.51 -10.17 8.40
C LYS A 287 -22.42 -10.41 9.45
N VAL A 288 -21.40 -9.55 9.50
CA VAL A 288 -20.45 -9.52 10.61
C VAL A 288 -21.19 -8.90 11.79
N LEU A 289 -21.51 -9.70 12.80
CA LEU A 289 -22.14 -9.20 14.03
C LEU A 289 -21.16 -8.25 14.72
N PRO A 290 -21.59 -7.05 15.17
CA PRO A 290 -20.77 -6.22 16.04
C PRO A 290 -20.54 -6.99 17.35
N MET A 291 -19.28 -7.17 17.75
CA MET A 291 -18.98 -7.65 19.11
C MET A 291 -19.33 -6.52 20.08
N ASN A 292 -20.27 -6.80 21.00
CA ASN A 292 -20.59 -5.92 22.12
C ASN A 292 -19.31 -5.51 22.85
N SER A 293 -19.10 -4.20 22.97
CA SER A 293 -18.25 -3.64 24.01
C SER A 293 -18.86 -4.00 25.36
N GLY A 294 -18.34 -5.03 26.01
CA GLY A 294 -18.74 -5.42 27.36
C GLY A 294 -18.45 -4.29 28.34
N GLY A 295 -19.49 -3.58 28.75
CA GLY A 295 -19.48 -2.80 29.97
C GLY A 295 -19.67 -3.77 31.13
N SER A 296 -18.64 -3.90 31.96
CA SER A 296 -18.77 -4.44 33.31
C SER A 296 -19.57 -3.44 34.13
N GLU A 297 -20.86 -3.71 34.34
CA GLU A 297 -21.61 -3.08 35.43
C GLU A 297 -21.18 -3.76 36.74
N ASN A 298 -20.62 -2.95 37.64
CA ASN A 298 -20.40 -3.32 39.02
C ASN A 298 -21.77 -3.40 39.70
N GLU A 299 -22.12 -4.56 40.26
CA GLU A 299 -23.15 -4.68 41.28
C GLU A 299 -22.46 -4.58 42.66
N ASP A 300 -22.60 -3.42 43.29
CA ASP A 300 -22.54 -3.24 44.74
C ASP A 300 -23.92 -2.70 45.16
N ASP A 301 -24.74 -3.56 45.77
CA ASP A 301 -25.58 -3.33 46.97
C ASP A 301 -26.46 -4.56 47.28
#